data_AF-A0A3A8ITS7-F1
#
_entry.id   AF-A0A3A8ITS7-F1
#
_cell.length_a   1.000
_cell.length_b   1.000
_cell.length_c   1.000
_cell.angle_alpha   90.00
_cell.angle_beta   90.00
_cell.angle_gamma   90.00
#
_symmetry.space_group_name_H-M   'P 1'
#
loop_
_entity.id
_entity.type
_entity.pdbx_description
1 polymer ?
#
loop_
_entity_poly.entity_id
_entity_poly.type
_entity_poly.pdbx_seq_one_letter_code
_entity_poly.pdbx_strand_id
1 'polypeptide(L)'
;MRILGMLAVVGGLVTSGMAHAQAPAPLPRPAAPPALDKASDVPDSQKLERSTQALGGMREALRQVLEKVEEARRTKDVVKLNCANEKLTQIKGLLRISEQADVALQEAVSKSEAAPGEHEFTKVMIAQQKVGQLRSEAEECIGQLAFRTDENLFVEVEEPDNLPGGDPTRPPPPPDLVVRPPPASPVD
;
A
#
# COMPACT_ATOMS: atom_id res chain seq x y z
N MET A 1 -58.58 3.72 -24.52
CA MET A 1 -58.98 4.88 -25.34
C MET A 1 -59.11 6.07 -24.40
N ARG A 2 -58.21 7.07 -24.51
CA ARG A 2 -58.37 8.50 -24.12
C ARG A 2 -58.54 8.79 -22.59
N ILE A 3 -57.92 9.75 -21.88
CA ILE A 3 -57.20 11.05 -22.06
C ILE A 3 -56.46 11.28 -20.69
N LEU A 4 -55.14 11.50 -20.59
CA LEU A 4 -54.35 12.76 -20.63
C LEU A 4 -54.73 13.89 -19.64
N GLY A 5 -53.80 14.21 -18.71
CA GLY A 5 -53.57 15.54 -18.13
C GLY A 5 -54.53 15.99 -17.01
N MET A 6 -54.23 16.94 -16.12
CA MET A 6 -53.08 17.83 -15.88
C MET A 6 -53.39 18.63 -14.59
N LEU A 7 -52.35 19.17 -13.91
CA LEU A 7 -52.34 20.40 -13.06
C LEU A 7 -53.06 20.44 -11.69
N ALA A 8 -52.27 20.74 -10.64
CA ALA A 8 -52.34 21.93 -9.74
C ALA A 8 -51.87 21.55 -8.30
N VAL A 9 -50.70 21.99 -7.82
CA VAL A 9 -50.35 23.29 -7.20
C VAL A 9 -50.66 23.35 -5.67
N VAL A 10 -49.64 23.79 -4.92
CA VAL A 10 -49.56 24.30 -3.52
C VAL A 10 -49.34 23.31 -2.36
N GLY A 11 -48.27 23.56 -1.59
CA GLY A 11 -48.07 23.15 -0.19
C GLY A 11 -46.67 22.60 0.02
N GLY A 12 -45.63 23.40 0.29
CA GLY A 12 -45.51 24.16 1.52
C GLY A 12 -45.00 23.27 2.66
N LEU A 13 -43.71 22.89 2.64
CA LEU A 13 -43.05 22.31 3.82
C LEU A 13 -41.62 22.84 3.95
N VAL A 14 -41.40 23.52 5.07
CA VAL A 14 -40.13 23.97 5.61
C VAL A 14 -39.28 22.74 5.91
N THR A 15 -38.16 22.55 5.20
CA THR A 15 -37.16 21.53 5.55
C THR A 15 -35.88 22.22 6.03
N SER A 16 -35.65 22.13 7.33
CA SER A 16 -34.38 22.45 7.99
C SER A 16 -33.23 21.68 7.32
N GLY A 17 -32.26 22.40 6.76
CA GLY A 17 -31.04 21.80 6.22
C GLY A 17 -30.16 21.25 7.35
N MET A 18 -30.17 19.94 7.53
CA MET A 18 -29.13 19.23 8.29
C MET A 18 -27.89 19.15 7.38
N ALA A 19 -26.86 19.94 7.70
CA ALA A 19 -25.54 19.78 7.10
C ALA A 19 -24.91 18.48 7.64
N HIS A 20 -24.82 17.45 6.80
CA HIS A 20 -24.01 16.27 7.10
C HIS A 20 -22.54 16.57 6.80
N ALA A 21 -21.70 16.58 7.83
CA ALA A 21 -20.26 16.50 7.68
C ALA A 21 -19.91 15.11 7.11
N GLN A 22 -19.51 15.05 5.85
CA GLN A 22 -18.96 13.83 5.27
C GLN A 22 -17.54 13.65 5.84
N ALA A 23 -17.36 12.61 6.67
CA ALA A 23 -16.04 12.19 7.10
C ALA A 23 -15.23 11.72 5.89
N PRO A 24 -13.93 12.05 5.80
CA PRO A 24 -13.08 11.61 4.71
C PRO A 24 -13.05 10.08 4.64
N ALA A 25 -13.14 9.54 3.42
CA ALA A 25 -13.11 8.11 3.17
C ALA A 25 -11.83 7.48 3.76
N PRO A 26 -11.92 6.31 4.43
CA PRO A 26 -10.73 5.63 4.93
C PRO A 26 -9.84 5.25 3.76
N LEU A 27 -8.55 5.62 3.83
CA LEU A 27 -7.53 5.13 2.90
C LEU A 27 -7.56 3.58 2.88
N PRO A 28 -7.35 2.94 1.71
CA PRO A 28 -7.30 1.50 1.63
C PRO A 28 -6.15 0.98 2.50
N ARG A 29 -6.48 0.17 3.52
CA ARG A 29 -5.47 -0.53 4.32
C ARG A 29 -4.75 -1.53 3.42
N PRO A 30 -3.41 -1.67 3.54
CA PRO A 30 -2.70 -2.77 2.91
C PRO A 30 -3.39 -4.09 3.27
N ALA A 31 -3.61 -4.95 2.27
CA ALA A 31 -4.20 -6.26 2.50
C ALA A 31 -3.40 -7.00 3.58
N ALA A 32 -4.08 -7.44 4.64
CA ALA A 32 -3.46 -8.32 5.61
C ALA A 32 -2.93 -9.56 4.88
N PRO A 33 -1.72 -10.05 5.21
CA PRO A 33 -1.22 -11.25 4.59
C PRO A 33 -2.21 -12.41 4.81
N PRO A 34 -2.29 -13.35 3.85
CA PRO A 34 -3.16 -14.51 4.01
C PRO A 34 -2.85 -15.21 5.33
N ALA A 35 -3.89 -15.54 6.09
CA ALA A 35 -3.73 -16.24 7.35
C ALA A 35 -3.06 -17.58 7.10
N LEU A 36 -1.90 -17.81 7.72
CA LEU A 36 -1.24 -19.11 7.71
C LEU A 36 -2.12 -20.11 8.50
N ASP A 37 -2.35 -21.29 7.94
CA ASP A 37 -2.97 -22.40 8.65
C ASP A 37 -2.23 -22.66 9.97
N LYS A 38 -2.96 -23.00 11.04
CA LYS A 38 -2.31 -23.39 12.29
C LYS A 38 -1.53 -24.68 12.08
N ALA A 39 -0.28 -24.71 12.55
CA ALA A 39 0.58 -25.88 12.40
C ALA A 39 0.01 -27.17 13.02
N SER A 40 -0.78 -27.04 14.09
CA SER A 40 -1.47 -28.16 14.76
C SER A 40 -2.47 -28.89 13.87
N ASP A 41 -3.01 -28.19 12.87
CA ASP A 41 -4.11 -28.70 12.03
C ASP A 41 -3.57 -29.41 10.77
N VAL A 42 -2.25 -29.37 10.56
CA VAL A 42 -1.56 -29.96 9.40
C VAL A 42 -0.95 -31.30 9.81
N PRO A 43 -1.25 -32.41 9.10
CA PRO A 43 -0.59 -33.70 9.33
C PRO A 43 0.91 -33.64 9.09
N ASP A 44 1.71 -34.41 9.83
CA ASP A 44 3.18 -34.35 9.77
C ASP A 44 3.76 -34.64 8.37
N SER A 45 3.20 -35.61 7.64
CA SER A 45 3.58 -35.86 6.25
C SER A 45 3.35 -34.64 5.35
N GLN A 46 2.24 -33.94 5.58
CA GLN A 46 1.89 -32.72 4.84
C GLN A 46 2.76 -31.53 5.28
N LYS A 47 3.19 -31.45 6.55
CA LYS A 47 4.16 -30.44 7.00
C LYS A 47 5.48 -30.55 6.23
N LEU A 48 6.01 -31.76 6.07
CA LEU A 48 7.25 -32.01 5.33
C LEU A 48 7.16 -31.64 3.86
N GLU A 49 6.05 -32.03 3.21
CA GLU A 49 5.81 -31.69 1.80
C GLU A 49 5.69 -30.17 1.59
N ARG A 50 4.87 -29.50 2.42
CA ARG A 50 4.69 -28.05 2.37
C ARG A 50 6.00 -27.31 2.67
N SER A 51 6.80 -27.79 3.63
CA SER A 51 8.12 -27.22 3.95
C SER A 51 9.08 -27.30 2.76
N THR A 52 9.14 -28.47 2.11
CA THR A 52 9.97 -28.68 0.91
C THR A 52 9.53 -27.77 -0.24
N GLN A 53 8.22 -27.65 -0.47
CA GLN A 53 7.65 -26.74 -1.46
C GLN A 53 7.99 -25.27 -1.14
N ALA A 54 7.89 -24.87 0.12
CA ALA A 54 8.24 -23.54 0.59
C ALA A 54 9.70 -23.20 0.32
N LEU A 55 10.63 -24.11 0.61
CA LEU A 55 12.06 -23.97 0.27
C LEU A 55 12.28 -23.83 -1.24
N GLY A 56 11.56 -24.60 -2.05
CA GLY A 56 11.58 -24.46 -3.51
C GLY A 56 11.17 -23.05 -3.97
N GLY A 57 10.06 -22.54 -3.44
CA GLY A 57 9.58 -21.19 -3.72
C GLY A 57 10.53 -20.08 -3.27
N MET A 58 11.14 -20.23 -2.09
CA MET A 58 12.13 -19.26 -1.58
C MET A 58 13.41 -19.22 -2.43
N ARG A 59 13.90 -20.38 -2.89
CA ARG A 59 15.04 -20.46 -3.81
C ARG A 59 14.73 -19.80 -5.14
N GLU A 60 13.51 -19.92 -5.62
CA GLU A 60 13.08 -19.27 -6.85
C GLU A 60 12.99 -17.75 -6.69
N ALA A 61 12.41 -17.26 -5.60
CA ALA A 61 12.43 -15.84 -5.27
C ALA A 61 13.87 -15.28 -5.17
N LEU A 62 14.80 -16.05 -4.59
CA LEU A 62 16.21 -15.67 -4.54
C LEU A 62 16.81 -15.48 -5.94
N ARG A 63 16.53 -16.39 -6.89
CA ARG A 63 17.00 -16.26 -8.28
C ARG A 63 16.43 -15.02 -8.96
N GLN A 64 15.14 -14.76 -8.79
CA GLN A 64 14.47 -13.60 -9.38
C GLN A 64 15.06 -12.28 -8.86
N VAL A 65 15.35 -12.20 -7.56
CA VAL A 65 16.00 -11.00 -6.99
C VAL A 65 17.47 -10.88 -7.44
N LEU A 66 18.19 -11.98 -7.62
CA LEU A 66 19.53 -11.95 -8.22
C LEU A 66 19.50 -11.37 -9.64
N GLU A 67 18.52 -11.72 -10.46
CA GLU A 67 18.38 -11.14 -11.80
C GLU A 67 18.20 -9.62 -11.75
N LYS A 68 17.46 -9.10 -10.76
CA LYS A 68 17.30 -7.65 -10.53
C LYS A 68 18.60 -6.97 -10.10
N VAL A 69 19.40 -7.63 -9.27
CA VAL A 69 20.74 -7.14 -8.91
C VAL A 69 21.62 -7.04 -10.16
N GLU A 70 21.61 -8.07 -11.01
CA GLU A 70 22.37 -8.07 -12.26
C GLU A 70 21.87 -7.02 -13.26
N GLU A 71 20.56 -6.82 -13.36
CA GLU A 71 19.95 -5.75 -14.15
C GLU A 71 20.46 -4.37 -13.69
N ALA A 72 20.40 -4.08 -12.38
CA ALA A 72 20.86 -2.83 -11.81
C ALA A 72 22.38 -2.61 -11.99
N ARG A 73 23.19 -3.69 -11.91
CA ARG A 73 24.62 -3.64 -12.23
C ARG A 73 24.86 -3.25 -13.69
N ARG A 74 24.12 -3.84 -14.63
CA ARG A 74 24.25 -3.56 -16.06
C ARG A 74 23.86 -2.11 -16.40
N THR A 75 22.81 -1.59 -15.80
CA THR A 75 22.36 -0.20 -16.00
C THR A 75 23.14 0.83 -15.18
N LYS A 76 24.09 0.38 -14.33
CA LYS A 76 24.89 1.22 -13.43
C LYS A 76 24.03 2.06 -12.49
N ASP A 77 22.85 1.57 -12.13
CA ASP A 77 21.95 2.24 -11.21
C ASP A 77 22.28 1.86 -9.77
N VAL A 78 23.04 2.72 -9.09
CA VAL A 78 23.53 2.45 -7.73
C VAL A 78 22.40 2.41 -6.71
N VAL A 79 21.33 3.19 -6.89
CA VAL A 79 20.17 3.16 -5.96
C VAL A 79 19.41 1.85 -6.10
N LYS A 80 19.09 1.45 -7.34
CA LYS A 80 18.44 0.17 -7.61
C LYS A 80 19.28 -1.00 -7.12
N LEU A 81 20.59 -0.94 -7.32
CA LEU A 81 21.52 -1.98 -6.90
C LEU A 81 21.54 -2.14 -5.37
N ASN A 82 21.61 -1.04 -4.63
CA ASN A 82 21.61 -1.09 -3.16
C ASN A 82 20.28 -1.64 -2.61
N CYS A 83 19.14 -1.16 -3.15
CA CYS A 83 17.82 -1.67 -2.79
C CYS A 83 17.72 -3.19 -3.03
N ALA A 84 18.05 -3.65 -4.24
CA ALA A 84 17.99 -5.07 -4.58
C ALA A 84 18.94 -5.93 -3.74
N ASN A 85 20.16 -5.44 -3.44
CA ASN A 85 21.11 -6.15 -2.57
C ASN A 85 20.63 -6.27 -1.12
N GLU A 86 19.94 -5.26 -0.60
CA GLU A 86 19.35 -5.30 0.74
C GLU A 86 18.31 -6.43 0.82
N LYS A 87 17.36 -6.47 -0.12
CA LYS A 87 16.34 -7.52 -0.18
C LYS A 87 16.96 -8.89 -0.42
N LEU A 88 17.94 -8.99 -1.32
CA LEU A 88 18.68 -10.22 -1.58
C LEU A 88 19.31 -10.79 -0.31
N THR A 89 19.95 -9.93 0.49
CA THR A 89 20.62 -10.34 1.74
C THR A 89 19.60 -10.86 2.75
N GLN A 90 18.45 -10.19 2.88
CA GLN A 90 17.36 -10.64 3.75
C GLN A 90 16.79 -12.00 3.31
N ILE A 91 16.56 -12.20 2.00
CA ILE A 91 16.09 -13.49 1.46
C ILE A 91 17.09 -14.61 1.76
N LYS A 92 18.39 -14.38 1.56
CA LYS A 92 19.43 -15.39 1.87
C LYS A 92 19.43 -15.77 3.35
N GLY A 93 19.25 -14.80 4.24
CA GLY A 93 19.14 -15.04 5.68
C GLY A 93 17.93 -15.92 6.02
N LEU A 94 16.75 -15.56 5.51
CA LEU A 94 15.51 -16.33 5.74
C LEU A 94 15.57 -17.73 5.14
N LEU A 95 16.17 -17.89 3.96
CA LEU A 95 16.34 -19.20 3.33
C LEU A 95 17.22 -20.10 4.21
N ARG A 96 18.34 -19.59 4.74
CA ARG A 96 19.21 -20.35 5.64
C ARG A 96 18.46 -20.79 6.91
N ILE A 97 17.69 -19.88 7.52
CA ILE A 97 16.87 -20.21 8.70
C ILE A 97 15.86 -21.30 8.37
N SER A 98 15.21 -21.20 7.20
CA SER A 98 14.22 -22.17 6.74
C SER A 98 14.82 -23.54 6.46
N GLU A 99 16.01 -23.60 5.87
CA GLU A 99 16.72 -24.87 5.63
C GLU A 99 17.11 -25.55 6.94
N GLN A 100 17.50 -24.78 7.96
CA GLN A 100 17.77 -25.32 9.30
C GLN A 100 16.49 -25.81 9.99
N ALA A 101 15.40 -25.05 9.89
CA ALA A 101 14.10 -25.43 10.44
C ALA A 101 13.53 -26.68 9.74
N ASP A 102 13.71 -26.83 8.42
CA ASP A 102 13.28 -28.02 7.68
C ASP A 102 13.99 -29.30 8.14
N VAL A 103 15.30 -29.22 8.38
CA VAL A 103 16.07 -30.36 8.94
C VAL A 103 15.57 -30.70 10.35
N ALA A 104 15.36 -29.70 11.20
CA ALA A 104 14.83 -29.90 12.55
C ALA A 104 13.39 -30.44 12.56
N LEU A 105 12.56 -30.03 11.60
CA LEU A 105 11.22 -30.55 11.38
C LEU A 105 11.27 -32.04 11.00
N GLN A 106 12.14 -32.42 10.06
CA GLN A 106 12.33 -33.83 9.68
C GLN A 106 12.75 -34.69 10.87
N GLU A 107 13.65 -34.17 11.72
CA GLU A 107 14.08 -34.84 12.95
C GLU A 107 12.93 -35.01 13.95
N ALA A 108 12.17 -33.94 14.21
CA ALA A 108 11.03 -33.97 15.12
C ALA A 108 9.94 -34.95 14.67
N VAL A 109 9.61 -34.95 13.37
CA VAL A 109 8.64 -35.90 12.78
C VAL A 109 9.16 -37.33 12.91
N SER A 110 10.45 -37.57 12.67
CA SER A 110 11.06 -38.90 12.83
C SER A 110 11.02 -39.41 14.27
N LYS A 111 11.08 -38.49 15.26
CA LYS A 111 10.94 -38.79 16.69
C LYS A 111 9.50 -38.78 17.19
N SER A 112 8.52 -38.50 16.32
CA SER A 112 7.10 -38.33 16.70
C SER A 112 6.87 -37.22 17.74
N GLU A 113 7.67 -36.16 17.68
CA GLU A 113 7.60 -34.99 18.58
C GLU A 113 6.75 -33.87 17.95
N ALA A 114 5.46 -33.82 18.28
CA ALA A 114 4.52 -32.88 17.66
C ALA A 114 4.85 -31.40 17.91
N ALA A 115 5.09 -31.00 19.17
CA ALA A 115 5.28 -29.59 19.52
C ALA A 115 6.55 -28.97 18.88
N PRO A 116 7.73 -29.62 18.93
CA PRO A 116 8.89 -29.17 18.16
C PRO A 116 8.62 -29.12 16.65
N GLY A 117 7.98 -30.15 16.09
CA GLY A 117 7.63 -30.18 14.67
C GLY A 117 6.72 -29.01 14.24
N GLU A 118 5.69 -28.70 15.03
CA GLU A 118 4.81 -27.56 14.77
C GLU A 118 5.55 -26.22 14.80
N HIS A 119 6.49 -26.06 15.74
CA HIS A 119 7.28 -24.85 15.87
C HIS A 119 8.20 -24.64 14.66
N GLU A 120 8.92 -25.68 14.24
CA GLU A 120 9.81 -25.60 13.08
C GLU A 120 9.03 -25.39 11.77
N PHE A 121 7.90 -26.08 11.59
CA PHE A 121 7.01 -25.85 10.45
C PHE A 121 6.53 -24.40 10.39
N THR A 122 6.13 -23.84 11.53
CA THR A 122 5.68 -22.44 11.61
C THR A 122 6.78 -21.46 11.18
N LYS A 123 8.05 -21.69 11.57
CA LYS A 123 9.18 -20.85 11.12
C LYS A 123 9.32 -20.86 9.60
N VAL A 124 9.25 -22.03 8.97
CA VAL A 124 9.36 -22.17 7.51
C VAL A 124 8.24 -21.39 6.80
N MET A 125 7.00 -21.53 7.28
CA MET A 125 5.85 -20.85 6.68
C MET A 125 5.92 -19.32 6.81
N ILE A 126 6.33 -18.82 7.98
CA ILE A 126 6.54 -17.37 8.20
C ILE A 126 7.66 -16.86 7.29
N ALA A 127 8.77 -17.60 7.20
CA ALA A 127 9.89 -17.23 6.34
C ALA A 127 9.49 -17.21 4.86
N GLN A 128 8.71 -18.19 4.39
CA GLN A 128 8.18 -18.22 3.02
C GLN A 128 7.34 -16.97 2.72
N GLN A 129 6.43 -16.62 3.60
CA GLN A 129 5.60 -15.42 3.45
C GLN A 129 6.46 -14.15 3.38
N LYS A 130 7.47 -14.04 4.27
CA LYS A 130 8.36 -12.89 4.29
C LYS A 130 9.25 -12.82 3.04
N VAL A 131 9.75 -13.95 2.54
CA VAL A 131 10.49 -14.00 1.27
C VAL A 131 9.60 -13.59 0.09
N GLY A 132 8.34 -14.02 0.07
CA GLY A 132 7.37 -13.56 -0.92
C GLY A 132 7.21 -12.03 -0.90
N GLN A 133 7.08 -11.44 0.29
CA GLN A 133 7.03 -9.99 0.44
C GLN A 133 8.32 -9.31 -0.05
N LEU A 134 9.48 -9.81 0.35
CA LEU A 134 10.78 -9.24 -0.06
C LEU A 134 11.00 -9.33 -1.57
N ARG A 135 10.47 -10.36 -2.22
CA ARG A 135 10.47 -10.48 -3.68
C ARG A 135 9.65 -9.36 -4.31
N SER A 136 8.41 -9.13 -3.86
CA SER A 136 7.58 -8.02 -4.33
C SER A 136 8.25 -6.66 -4.09
N GLU A 137 8.81 -6.44 -2.89
CA GLU A 137 9.56 -5.22 -2.56
C GLU A 137 10.79 -5.02 -3.48
N ALA A 138 11.45 -6.11 -3.91
CA ALA A 138 12.56 -6.04 -4.84
C ALA A 138 12.12 -5.70 -6.28
N GLU A 139 10.90 -6.10 -6.68
CA GLU A 139 10.30 -5.68 -7.95
C GLU A 139 9.98 -4.18 -7.96
N GLU A 140 9.65 -3.62 -6.80
CA GLU A 140 9.39 -2.19 -6.57
C GLU A 140 10.65 -1.35 -6.35
N CYS A 141 11.86 -1.92 -6.45
CA CYS A 141 13.10 -1.13 -6.34
C CYS A 141 13.21 -0.14 -7.52
N ILE A 142 12.84 1.11 -7.25
CA ILE A 142 12.92 2.23 -8.19
C ILE A 142 14.38 2.70 -8.31
N GLY A 143 14.81 2.91 -9.56
CA GLY A 143 16.16 3.37 -9.88
C GLY A 143 16.33 4.90 -9.87
N GLN A 144 17.58 5.36 -9.93
CA GLN A 144 17.91 6.80 -10.02
C GLN A 144 17.27 7.49 -11.23
N LEU A 145 17.10 6.76 -12.33
CA LEU A 145 16.53 7.31 -13.56
C LEU A 145 15.03 7.61 -13.46
N ALA A 146 14.32 7.05 -12.48
CA ALA A 146 12.90 7.35 -12.28
C ALA A 146 12.65 8.78 -11.78
N PHE A 147 13.66 9.45 -11.25
CA PHE A 147 13.57 10.84 -10.75
C PHE A 147 14.23 11.85 -11.68
N ARG A 148 14.77 11.42 -12.82
CA ARG A 148 15.23 12.32 -13.87
C ARG A 148 13.99 12.80 -14.61
N THR A 149 13.32 13.81 -14.09
CA THR A 149 12.57 14.73 -14.95
C THR A 149 13.61 15.40 -15.82
N ASP A 150 13.63 15.02 -17.09
CA ASP A 150 14.33 15.73 -18.14
C ASP A 150 14.01 17.23 -18.02
N GLU A 151 15.00 18.09 -18.28
CA GLU A 151 14.82 19.56 -18.24
C GLU A 151 13.74 20.06 -19.24
N ASN A 152 13.23 19.16 -20.08
CA ASN A 152 12.16 19.35 -21.05
C ASN A 152 10.86 18.60 -20.69
N LEU A 153 10.69 18.12 -19.45
CA LEU A 153 9.43 17.51 -19.03
C LEU A 153 8.39 18.63 -18.81
N PHE A 154 7.62 18.92 -19.86
CA PHE A 154 6.48 19.84 -19.78
C PHE A 154 5.22 19.05 -19.42
N VAL A 155 4.59 19.42 -18.31
CA VAL A 155 3.24 18.96 -17.96
C VAL A 155 2.27 20.00 -18.52
N GLU A 156 1.61 19.66 -19.62
CA GLU A 156 0.54 20.48 -20.17
C GLU A 156 -0.72 20.25 -19.31
N VAL A 157 -1.10 21.28 -18.55
CA VAL A 157 -2.30 21.24 -17.71
C VAL A 157 -3.44 21.85 -18.50
N GLU A 158 -4.41 21.03 -18.87
CA GLU A 158 -5.65 21.49 -19.49
C GLU A 158 -6.60 21.95 -18.37
N GLU A 159 -6.80 23.27 -18.25
CA GLU A 159 -7.76 23.84 -17.31
C GLU A 159 -9.19 23.66 -17.85
N PRO A 160 -10.09 23.00 -17.10
CA PRO A 160 -11.47 22.88 -17.54
C PRO A 160 -12.19 24.25 -17.52
N ASP A 161 -13.03 24.49 -18.52
CA ASP A 161 -13.71 25.79 -18.77
C ASP A 161 -14.62 26.28 -17.61
N ASN A 162 -14.92 25.41 -16.64
CA ASN A 162 -15.86 25.68 -15.55
C ASN A 162 -15.19 25.98 -14.21
N LEU A 163 -13.91 26.34 -14.20
CA LEU A 163 -13.25 26.77 -12.97
C LEU A 163 -13.80 28.14 -12.51
N PRO A 164 -14.05 28.33 -11.20
CA PRO A 164 -14.32 29.65 -10.65
C PRO A 164 -13.06 30.49 -10.85
N GLY A 165 -13.06 31.36 -11.86
CA GLY A 165 -11.87 32.11 -12.26
C GLY A 165 -11.18 32.83 -11.09
N GLY A 166 -9.85 32.88 -11.14
CA GLY A 166 -9.00 33.47 -10.12
C GLY A 166 -7.93 32.51 -9.62
N ASP A 167 -6.73 33.02 -9.36
CA ASP A 167 -5.62 32.25 -8.80
C ASP A 167 -5.84 32.08 -7.28
N PRO A 168 -6.05 30.86 -6.76
CA PRO A 168 -6.25 30.63 -5.33
C PRO A 168 -5.05 31.03 -4.46
N THR A 169 -3.86 31.16 -5.07
CA THR A 169 -2.64 31.63 -4.40
C THR A 169 -2.58 33.17 -4.29
N ARG A 170 -3.50 33.88 -4.95
CA ARG A 170 -3.59 35.35 -4.96
C ARG A 170 -5.00 35.82 -4.63
N PRO A 171 -5.44 35.70 -3.36
CA PRO A 171 -6.74 36.19 -2.95
C PRO A 171 -6.83 37.73 -3.14
N PRO A 172 -8.02 38.26 -3.47
CA PRO A 172 -8.21 39.71 -3.54
C PRO A 172 -7.97 40.35 -2.16
N PRO A 173 -7.45 41.59 -2.13
CA PRO A 173 -7.27 42.31 -0.88
C PRO A 173 -8.61 42.48 -0.14
N PRO A 174 -8.62 42.50 1.20
CA PRO A 174 -9.85 42.70 1.96
C PRO A 174 -10.47 44.06 1.60
N PRO A 175 -11.81 44.18 1.62
CA PRO A 175 -12.47 45.44 1.33
C PRO A 175 -12.06 46.50 2.38
N ASP A 176 -11.93 47.75 1.93
CA ASP A 176 -11.62 48.88 2.80
C ASP A 176 -12.66 48.97 3.93
N LEU A 177 -12.17 49.02 5.17
CA LEU A 177 -13.02 49.21 6.33
C LEU A 177 -13.61 50.62 6.27
N VAL A 178 -14.91 50.73 5.97
CA VAL A 178 -15.64 51.99 6.10
C VAL A 178 -15.83 52.29 7.59
N VAL A 179 -14.83 52.92 8.20
CA VAL A 179 -14.93 53.46 9.56
C VAL A 179 -15.87 54.66 9.51
N ARG A 180 -17.11 54.45 9.94
CA ARG A 180 -18.02 55.59 10.19
C ARG A 180 -17.48 56.36 11.40
N PRO A 181 -17.28 57.69 11.29
CA PRO A 181 -16.91 58.49 12.45
C PRO A 181 -17.99 58.35 13.55
N PRO A 182 -17.60 58.49 14.83
CA PRO A 182 -18.54 58.44 15.93
C PRO A 182 -19.63 59.52 15.76
N PRO A 183 -20.87 59.27 16.24
CA PRO A 183 -21.92 60.28 16.18
C PRO A 183 -21.47 61.56 16.88
N ALA A 184 -21.74 62.71 16.27
CA ALA A 184 -21.47 64.00 16.88
C ALA A 184 -22.30 64.14 18.16
N SER A 185 -21.64 64.48 19.28
CA SER A 185 -22.32 64.78 20.54
C SER A 185 -23.21 66.03 20.38
N PRO A 186 -24.36 66.11 21.07
CA PRO A 186 -25.20 67.30 21.04
C PRO A 186 -24.41 68.53 21.51
N VAL A 187 -24.61 69.66 20.84
CA VAL A 187 -24.24 70.98 21.37
C VAL A 187 -25.44 71.49 22.17
N ASP A 188 -25.29 71.60 23.49
CA ASP A 188 -26.17 72.41 24.35
C ASP A 188 -25.67 73.86 24.38
#